data_AF-A0A0S8DHZ1-F1
#
_entry.id   AF-A0A0S8DHZ1-F1
#
_cell.length_a   1.000
_cell.length_b   1.000
_cell.length_c   1.000
_cell.angle_alpha   90.00
_cell.angle_beta   90.00
_cell.angle_gamma   90.00
#
_symmetry.space_group_name_H-M   'P 1'
#
loop_
_entity.id
_entity.type
_entity.pdbx_description
1 polymer ?
#
loop_
_entity_poly.entity_id
_entity_poly.type
_entity_poly.pdbx_seq_one_letter_code
_entity_poly.pdbx_strand_id
1 'polypeptide(L)' 'MQTDWKDHIVRTPDVLRGKPRIKGTRISVSLILGYLAAGKSKEEIIEEFPDLTNEQIAACLRGEVKDGLEK' A
#
# COMPACT_ATOMS: atom_id res chain seq x y z
N MET A 1 -9.06 0.79 18.04
CA MET A 1 -8.57 -0.47 17.44
C MET A 1 -7.49 -0.08 16.45
N GLN A 2 -6.25 -0.49 16.70
CA GLN A 2 -5.09 -0.06 15.92
C GLN A 2 -4.93 -1.07 14.78
N THR A 3 -5.35 -0.73 13.57
CA THR A 3 -5.21 -1.64 12.42
C THR A 3 -3.73 -1.69 12.01
N ASP A 4 -3.07 -2.78 12.35
CA ASP A 4 -1.69 -3.03 11.97
C ASP A 4 -1.55 -3.11 10.45
N TRP A 5 -0.82 -2.16 9.86
CA TRP A 5 -0.55 -2.14 8.42
C TRP A 5 0.16 -3.41 7.93
N LYS A 6 0.82 -4.14 8.84
CA LYS A 6 1.49 -5.42 8.58
C LYS A 6 0.54 -6.54 8.13
N ASP A 7 -0.76 -6.45 8.43
CA ASP A 7 -1.70 -7.46 7.93
C ASP A 7 -2.00 -7.27 6.44
N HIS A 8 -1.89 -6.04 5.95
CA HIS A 8 -2.23 -5.66 4.58
C HIS A 8 -1.03 -5.49 3.65
N ILE A 9 0.17 -5.23 4.19
CA ILE A 9 1.38 -4.99 3.38
C ILE A 9 2.37 -6.15 3.57
N VAL A 10 2.81 -6.72 2.46
CA VAL A 10 3.79 -7.80 2.43
C VAL A 10 5.05 -7.39 1.66
N ARG A 11 6.20 -7.83 2.16
CA ARG A 11 7.47 -7.84 1.43
C ARG A 11 7.86 -9.29 1.20
N THR A 12 8.13 -9.65 -0.05
CA THR A 12 8.75 -10.93 -0.36
C THR A 12 9.92 -10.67 -1.30
N PRO A 13 11.12 -11.21 -1.03
CA PRO A 13 12.31 -10.93 -1.82
C PRO A 13 12.14 -11.32 -3.30
N ASP A 14 11.34 -12.36 -3.55
CA ASP A 14 11.04 -12.90 -4.88
C ASP A 14 10.12 -12.00 -5.73
N VAL A 15 9.36 -11.09 -5.12
CA VAL A 15 8.34 -10.29 -5.81
C VAL A 15 8.68 -8.81 -5.72
N LEU A 16 8.64 -8.11 -6.86
CA LEU A 16 9.01 -6.70 -6.99
C LEU A 16 10.40 -6.37 -6.38
N ARG A 17 11.34 -7.32 -6.42
CA ARG A 17 12.69 -7.19 -5.83
C ARG A 17 12.66 -6.83 -4.33
N GLY A 18 11.71 -7.39 -3.58
CA GLY A 18 11.57 -7.11 -2.14
C GLY A 18 10.89 -5.78 -1.83
N LYS A 19 10.32 -5.08 -2.80
CA LYS A 19 9.52 -3.88 -2.54
C LYS A 19 8.21 -4.22 -1.83
N PRO A 20 7.74 -3.36 -0.91
CA PRO A 20 6.48 -3.55 -0.23
C PRO A 20 5.31 -3.47 -1.22
N ARG A 21 4.37 -4.40 -1.08
CA ARG A 21 3.15 -4.48 -1.89
C ARG A 21 1.95 -4.80 -1.02
N ILE A 22 0.76 -4.56 -1.56
CA ILE A 22 -0.48 -4.96 -0.91
C ILE A 22 -0.62 -6.49 -0.97
N LYS A 23 -0.98 -7.10 0.16
CA LYS A 23 -1.18 -8.55 0.31
C LYS A 23 -2.31 -9.02 -0.61
N GLY A 24 -2.09 -10.13 -1.30
CA GLY A 24 -3.05 -10.68 -2.26
C GLY A 24 -3.02 -10.01 -3.63
N THR A 25 -2.25 -8.94 -3.82
CA THR A 25 -2.13 -8.27 -5.13
C THR A 25 -0.67 -8.17 -5.58
N ARG A 26 -0.48 -7.73 -6.83
CA ARG A 26 0.83 -7.33 -7.37
C ARG A 26 1.00 -5.81 -7.40
N ILE A 27 0.23 -5.08 -6.59
CA ILE A 27 0.22 -3.62 -6.55
C ILE A 27 1.18 -3.13 -5.48
N SER A 28 2.17 -2.34 -5.88
CA SER A 28 3.18 -1.80 -4.97
C SER A 28 2.61 -0.68 -4.09
N VAL A 29 3.15 -0.55 -2.87
CA VAL A 29 2.79 0.56 -1.98
C VAL A 29 3.10 1.91 -2.62
N SER A 30 4.27 2.03 -3.26
CA SER A 30 4.69 3.26 -3.94
C SER A 30 3.77 3.67 -5.09
N LEU A 31 3.10 2.74 -5.77
CA LEU A 31 2.13 3.08 -6.81
C LEU A 31 0.93 3.82 -6.20
N ILE A 32 0.36 3.26 -5.14
CA ILE A 32 -0.80 3.86 -4.43
C ILE A 32 -0.42 5.22 -3.85
N LEU A 33 0.78 5.35 -3.29
CA LEU A 33 1.26 6.62 -2.77
C LEU A 33 1.52 7.64 -3.88
N GLY A 34 1.96 7.19 -5.06
CA GLY A 34 2.04 8.03 -6.26
C GLY A 34 0.67 8.58 -6.70
N TYR A 35 -0.39 7.76 -6.67
CA TYR A 35 -1.75 8.21 -6.96
C TYR A 35 -2.25 9.23 -5.93
N LEU A 36 -2.02 8.96 -4.64
CA LEU A 36 -2.39 9.90 -3.57
C LEU A 36 -1.60 11.22 -3.68
N ALA A 37 -0.32 11.15 -4.02
CA ALA A 37 0.52 12.33 -4.26
C ALA A 37 0.09 13.13 -5.51
N ALA A 38 -0.47 12.46 -6.51
CA ALA A 38 -1.07 13.08 -7.69
C ALA A 38 -2.46 13.69 -7.39
N GLY A 39 -2.97 13.56 -6.17
CA GLY A 39 -4.25 14.13 -5.74
C GLY A 39 -5.46 13.22 -5.98
N LYS A 40 -5.27 11.95 -6.38
CA LYS A 40 -6.39 11.01 -6.49
C LYS A 40 -6.96 10.68 -5.11
N SER A 41 -8.29 10.56 -5.05
CA SER A 41 -9.02 10.11 -3.87
C SER A 41 -8.95 8.59 -3.71
N LYS A 42 -9.26 8.08 -2.51
CA LYS A 42 -9.28 6.64 -2.25
C LYS A 42 -10.34 5.94 -3.09
N GLU A 43 -11.50 6.56 -3.25
CA GLU A 43 -12.56 6.04 -4.13
C GLU A 43 -12.07 5.87 -5.57
N GLU A 44 -11.42 6.89 -6.16
CA GLU A 44 -10.88 6.81 -7.52
C GLU A 44 -9.82 5.71 -7.68
N ILE A 45 -9.03 5.46 -6.62
CA ILE A 45 -8.05 4.36 -6.61
C ILE A 45 -8.77 3.01 -6.56
N ILE A 46 -9.87 2.89 -5.81
CA ILE A 46 -10.67 1.66 -5.73
C ILE A 46 -11.43 1.41 -7.04
N GLU A 47 -11.89 2.46 -7.73
CA GLU A 47 -12.50 2.34 -9.05
C GLU A 47 -11.52 1.75 -10.08
N GLU A 48 -10.25 2.17 -10.03
CA GLU A 48 -9.18 1.63 -10.89
C GLU A 48 -8.71 0.23 -10.45
N PHE A 49 -8.76 -0.04 -9.14
CA PHE A 49 -8.33 -1.29 -8.53
C PHE A 49 -9.43 -1.85 -7.60
N PRO A 50 -10.47 -2.48 -8.16
CA PRO A 50 -11.64 -2.94 -7.40
C PRO A 50 -11.32 -4.05 -6.38
N ASP A 51 -10.17 -4.73 -6.54
CA ASP A 51 -9.64 -5.69 -5.57
C ASP A 51 -9.05 -5.04 -4.31
N LEU A 52 -8.93 -3.70 -4.28
CA LEU A 52 -8.41 -2.97 -3.13
C LEU A 52 -9.51 -2.50 -2.19
N THR A 53 -9.17 -2.50 -0.91
CA THR A 53 -10.01 -1.97 0.16
C THR A 53 -9.46 -0.65 0.69
N ASN A 54 -10.34 0.16 1.26
CA ASN A 54 -9.95 1.40 1.95
C ASN A 54 -8.91 1.15 3.06
N GLU A 55 -8.97 0.00 3.73
CA GLU A 55 -8.01 -0.39 4.76
C GLU A 55 -6.62 -0.67 4.20
N GLN A 56 -6.53 -1.35 3.05
CA GLN A 56 -5.26 -1.58 2.35
C GLN A 56 -4.64 -0.26 1.87
N ILE A 57 -5.44 0.66 1.33
CA ILE A 57 -4.95 1.98 0.91
C ILE A 57 -4.46 2.80 2.11
N ALA A 58 -5.20 2.76 3.23
CA ALA A 58 -4.76 3.41 4.47
C ALA A 58 -3.50 2.76 5.07
N ALA A 59 -3.33 1.45 4.89
CA ALA A 59 -2.12 0.73 5.30
C ALA A 59 -0.88 1.15 4.49
N CYS A 60 -1.02 1.46 3.20
CA CYS A 60 0.08 2.01 2.38
C CYS A 60 0.67 3.29 2.99
N LEU A 61 -0.19 4.23 3.40
CA LEU A 61 0.22 5.48 4.06
C LEU A 61 0.95 5.24 5.39
N ARG A 62 0.49 4.27 6.17
CA ARG A 62 1.11 3.94 7.48
C ARG A 62 2.42 3.16 7.34
N GLY A 63 2.51 2.27 6.34
CA GLY A 63 3.68 1.43 6.11
C GLY A 63 4.89 2.21 5.60
N GLU A 64 4.70 3.17 4.69
CA GLU A 64 5.83 3.96 4.15
C GLU A 64 6.45 4.89 5.20
N VAL A 65 5.63 5.49 6.07
CA VAL A 65 6.12 6.32 7.18
C VAL A 65 7.08 5.54 8.09
N LYS A 66 6.83 4.24 8.30
CA LYS A 66 7.70 3.41 9.16
C LYS A 66 8.94 2.88 8.42
N ASP A 67 8.82 2.48 7.15
CA ASP A 67 9.99 2.05 6.36
C ASP A 67 11.02 3.18 6.15
N GLY A 68 10.55 4.43 6.03
CA GLY A 68 11.43 5.60 5.94
C GLY A 68 12.14 5.99 7.25
N LEU A 69 11.64 5.53 8.40
CA LEU A 69 12.19 5.77 9.73
C LEU A 69 13.09 4.63 10.24
N GLU A 70 12.99 3.44 9.65
CA GLU A 70 13.78 2.25 10.01
C GLU A 70 15.01 2.04 9.10
N LYS A 71 15.60 3.13 8.57
CA LYS A 71 16.93 3.12 7.96
C LYS A 71 18.03 3.44 8.95
#